data_AF-A0A930ALN6-F1
#
_entry.id   AF-A0A930ALN6-F1
#
_cell.length_a   1.000
_cell.length_b   1.000
_cell.length_c   1.000
_cell.angle_alpha   90.00
_cell.angle_beta   90.00
_cell.angle_gamma   90.00
#
_symmetry.space_group_name_H-M   'P 1'
#
loop_
_entity.id
_entity.type
_entity.pdbx_description
1 polymer ?
#
loop_
_entity_poly.entity_id
_entity_poly.type
_entity_poly.pdbx_seq_one_letter_code
_entity_poly.pdbx_strand_id
1 'polypeptide(L)' 'MPKKIPMRKCVATGEQLPKKELLRVVRTPEGTLAVDVT' A
#
# COMPACT_ATOMS: atom_id res chain seq x y z
N MET A 1 -4.66 -14.60 -20.74
CA MET A 1 -5.62 -13.76 -19.99
C MET A 1 -4.84 -12.74 -19.17
N PRO A 2 -5.11 -11.43 -19.26
CA PRO A 2 -4.39 -10.42 -18.49
C PRO A 2 -4.61 -10.63 -16.99
N LYS A 3 -3.53 -10.67 -16.20
CA LYS A 3 -3.62 -10.76 -14.73
C LYS A 3 -4.24 -9.46 -14.21
N LYS A 4 -5.31 -9.57 -13.41
CA LYS A 4 -5.90 -8.41 -12.75
C LYS A 4 -4.87 -7.78 -11.82
N ILE A 5 -4.57 -6.50 -12.04
CA ILE A 5 -3.68 -5.73 -11.17
C ILE A 5 -4.52 -5.29 -9.96
N PRO A 6 -4.12 -5.65 -8.73
CA PRO A 6 -4.85 -5.21 -7.54
C PRO A 6 -4.68 -3.69 -7.36
N MET A 7 -5.82 -3.02 -7.23
CA MET A 7 -5.91 -1.60 -6.87
C MET A 7 -6.05 -1.47 -5.35
N ARG A 8 -5.46 -0.44 -4.75
CA ARG A 8 -5.68 -0.10 -3.34
C ARG A 8 -5.98 1.38 -3.22
N LYS A 9 -6.67 1.74 -2.14
CA LYS A 9 -6.99 3.12 -1.81
C LYS A 9 -5.82 3.77 -1.06
N CYS A 10 -5.33 4.91 -1.56
CA CYS A 10 -4.36 5.73 -0.84
C CYS A 10 -5.02 6.34 0.40
N VAL A 11 -4.34 6.25 1.55
CA VAL A 11 -4.86 6.82 2.81
C VAL A 11 -4.75 8.34 2.83
N ALA A 12 -3.76 8.91 2.12
CA ALA A 12 -3.54 10.37 2.08
C ALA A 12 -4.47 11.10 1.11
N THR A 13 -4.62 10.59 -0.12
CA THR A 13 -5.43 11.25 -1.18
C THR A 13 -6.82 10.63 -1.36
N GLY A 14 -7.03 9.39 -0.90
CA GLY A 14 -8.30 8.68 -1.09
C GLY A 14 -8.50 8.06 -2.47
N GLU A 15 -7.55 8.23 -3.39
CA GLU A 15 -7.62 7.71 -4.75
C GLU A 15 -7.31 6.21 -4.82
N GLN A 16 -7.85 5.52 -5.83
CA GLN A 16 -7.47 4.13 -6.10
C GLN A 16 -6.25 4.10 -7.02
N LEU A 17 -5.15 3.59 -6.50
CA LEU A 17 -3.88 3.45 -7.22
C LEU A 17 -3.48 1.98 -7.34
N PRO A 18 -2.78 1.58 -8.41
CA PRO A 18 -2.23 0.24 -8.55
C PRO A 18 -1.24 -0.11 -7.43
N LYS A 19 -1.19 -1.39 -7.02
CA LYS A 19 -0.27 -1.85 -5.95
C LYS A 19 1.19 -1.40 -6.14
N LYS A 20 1.69 -1.33 -7.38
CA LYS A 20 3.10 -0.99 -7.66
C LYS A 20 3.45 0.48 -7.44
N GLU A 21 2.46 1.37 -7.42
CA GLU A 21 2.65 2.82 -7.27
C GLU A 21 2.52 3.26 -5.81
N LEU A 22 2.14 2.36 -4.91
CA LEU A 22 1.88 2.66 -3.52
C LEU A 22 3.04 2.24 -2.62
N LEU A 23 3.48 3.16 -1.78
CA LEU A 23 4.37 2.87 -0.66
C LEU A 23 3.56 2.24 0.48
N ARG A 24 4.02 1.09 0.99
CA ARG A 24 3.37 0.42 2.13
C ARG A 24 4.03 0.85 3.44
N VAL A 25 3.23 1.31 4.39
CA VAL A 25 3.66 1.61 5.76
C VAL A 25 2.89 0.68 6.71
N VAL A 26 3.61 0.09 7.66
CA VAL A 26 3.06 -0.87 8.62
C VAL A 26 3.34 -0.37 10.03
N ARG A 27 2.38 -0.59 10.94
CA ARG A 27 2.54 -0.34 12.36
C ARG A 27 2.66 -1.68 13.10
N THR A 28 3.72 -1.86 13.87
CA THR A 28 3.88 -3.07 14.68
C THR A 28 3.02 -3.00 15.94
N PRO A 29 2.74 -4.15 16.60
CA PRO A 29 2.00 -4.17 17.87
C PRO A 29 2.65 -3.31 18.97
N GLU A 30 3.98 -3.16 18.94
CA GLU A 30 4.77 -2.34 19.87
C GLU A 30 4.68 -0.84 19.57
N GLY A 31 3.95 -0.46 18.51
CA GLY A 31 3.69 0.93 18.14
C GLY A 31 4.70 1.52 17.15
N THR A 32 5.71 0.76 16.73
CA THR A 32 6.73 1.22 15.78
C THR A 32 6.17 1.32 14.37
N LEU A 33 6.49 2.41 13.66
CA LEU A 33 6.15 2.58 12.25
C LEU A 33 7.34 2.17 11.37
N ALA A 34 7.09 1.32 10.38
CA ALA A 34 8.09 0.87 9.43
C ALA A 34 7.58 1.00 7.99
N VAL A 35 8.47 1.42 7.09
CA VAL A 35 8.23 1.39 5.64
C VAL A 35 8.53 -0.01 5.14
N ASP A 36 7.55 -0.63 4.50
CA ASP A 36 7.71 -1.93 3.87
C ASP A 36 8.13 -1.73 2.40
N VAL A 37 9.36 -2.12 2.10
CA VAL A 37 10.02 -1.95 0.79
C VAL A 37 9.82 -3.14 -0.15
N THR A 38 8.96 -4.11 0.22
CA THR A 38 8.70 -5.35 -0.56
C THR A 38 7.44 -5.35 -1.42
#